data_AF-A0A427KV50-F1
#
_entry.id   AF-A0A427KV50-F1
#
_cell.length_a   1.000
_cell.length_b   1.000
_cell.length_c   1.000
_cell.angle_alpha   90.00
_cell.angle_beta   90.00
_cell.angle_gamma   90.00
#
_symmetry.space_group_name_H-M   'P 1'
#
loop_
_entity.id
_entity.type
_entity.pdbx_description
1 polymer ?
#
loop_
_entity_poly.entity_id
_entity_poly.type
_entity_poly.pdbx_seq_one_letter_code
_entity_poly.pdbx_strand_id
1 'polypeptide(L)'
;INTPQLTSGKTYTLSAKVRFDEGTTGAIDKLRLVYRTSPGEKILLEANSTNITTDDVGKEITIKGTANVNYQITNLDRFYMSISFVDRDKINGGFKLYDIKIEEGSTATPYQPNLLDAPYYLSKVALGENLIKPESQQPVTNSNYLINTYNIKPMVKGKKYTITLEGTKPATQVFRPFFTRATGDAWEVGDLQPVEGLTNVWSKTFTAADDSHPTTPQVQIYQVPSTSVGQCTIKWLKLEEGNTRTPNISEYK
;
A
#
# COMPACT_ATOMS: atom_id res chain seq x y z
N ILE A 1 -7.56 -17.84 21.31
CA ILE A 1 -6.58 -16.85 20.78
C ILE A 1 -6.88 -15.52 21.44
N ASN A 2 -5.96 -14.91 22.21
CA ASN A 2 -6.19 -13.57 22.75
C ASN A 2 -6.37 -12.57 21.60
N THR A 3 -7.30 -11.64 21.74
CA THR A 3 -7.61 -10.67 20.70
C THR A 3 -7.67 -9.25 21.25
N PRO A 4 -7.35 -8.23 20.44
CA PRO A 4 -7.55 -6.84 20.82
C PRO A 4 -9.00 -6.56 21.20
N GLN A 5 -9.18 -5.52 22.01
CA GLN A 5 -10.48 -5.00 22.39
C GLN A 5 -11.14 -4.28 21.20
N LEU A 6 -12.39 -4.65 20.90
CA LEU A 6 -13.29 -3.89 20.00
C LEU A 6 -13.99 -2.77 20.77
N THR A 7 -14.32 -1.66 20.12
CA THR A 7 -15.01 -0.52 20.77
C THR A 7 -16.45 -0.90 21.14
N SER A 8 -16.83 -0.74 22.41
CA SER A 8 -18.20 -1.01 22.88
C SER A 8 -19.21 -0.06 22.23
N GLY A 9 -20.40 -0.55 21.89
CA GLY A 9 -21.47 0.22 21.23
C GLY A 9 -21.37 0.27 19.71
N LYS A 10 -20.32 -0.31 19.11
CA LYS A 10 -20.14 -0.36 17.66
C LYS A 10 -20.61 -1.67 17.05
N THR A 11 -21.00 -1.61 15.79
CA THR A 11 -21.39 -2.79 15.01
C THR A 11 -20.18 -3.36 14.32
N TYR A 12 -19.98 -4.67 14.45
CA TYR A 12 -18.88 -5.40 13.82
C TYR A 12 -19.38 -6.61 13.07
N THR A 13 -18.63 -7.01 12.05
CA THR A 13 -18.83 -8.26 11.33
C THR A 13 -17.59 -9.15 11.51
N LEU A 14 -17.79 -10.38 11.99
CA LEU A 14 -16.78 -11.44 12.05
C LEU A 14 -17.03 -12.37 10.86
N SER A 15 -15.96 -12.72 10.15
CA SER A 15 -16.01 -13.67 9.05
C SER A 15 -14.79 -14.57 9.04
N ALA A 16 -14.95 -15.75 8.46
CA ALA A 16 -13.87 -16.71 8.22
C ALA A 16 -14.27 -17.65 7.08
N LYS A 17 -13.27 -18.32 6.51
CA LYS A 17 -13.46 -19.45 5.61
C LYS A 17 -13.27 -20.76 6.37
N VAL A 18 -14.18 -21.70 6.15
CA VAL A 18 -14.11 -23.07 6.66
C VAL A 18 -14.07 -24.05 5.50
N ARG A 19 -13.27 -25.11 5.65
CA ARG A 19 -13.31 -26.29 4.79
C ARG A 19 -13.24 -27.53 5.68
N PHE A 20 -14.27 -28.35 5.66
CA PHE A 20 -14.25 -29.67 6.32
C PHE A 20 -13.47 -30.65 5.46
N ASP A 21 -12.66 -31.50 6.10
CA ASP A 21 -11.90 -32.54 5.41
C ASP A 21 -12.86 -33.59 4.84
N GLU A 22 -12.50 -34.20 3.70
CA GLU A 22 -13.32 -35.24 3.07
C GLU A 22 -13.62 -36.38 4.04
N GLY A 23 -14.88 -36.84 4.07
CA GLY A 23 -15.35 -37.88 5.00
C GLY A 23 -15.74 -37.37 6.39
N THR A 24 -15.66 -36.06 6.66
CA THR A 24 -16.16 -35.49 7.92
C THR A 24 -17.68 -35.65 8.04
N THR A 25 -18.15 -36.09 9.20
CA THR A 25 -19.58 -36.30 9.51
C THR A 25 -19.96 -35.69 10.87
N GLY A 26 -21.26 -35.72 11.20
CA GLY A 26 -21.79 -35.17 12.44
C GLY A 26 -22.30 -33.74 12.29
N ALA A 27 -22.22 -32.95 13.35
CA ALA A 27 -22.83 -31.62 13.46
C ALA A 27 -22.02 -30.50 12.80
N ILE A 28 -21.71 -30.64 11.51
CA ILE A 28 -20.88 -29.68 10.76
C ILE A 28 -21.54 -28.29 10.63
N ASP A 29 -22.87 -28.23 10.62
CA ASP A 29 -23.69 -27.01 10.62
C ASP A 29 -23.68 -26.25 11.96
N LYS A 30 -23.12 -26.86 13.00
CA LYS A 30 -23.04 -26.28 14.36
C LYS A 30 -21.70 -25.62 14.66
N LEU A 31 -20.74 -25.64 13.73
CA LEU A 31 -19.46 -24.96 13.92
C LEU A 31 -19.66 -23.45 14.04
N ARG A 32 -19.04 -22.85 15.06
CA ARG A 32 -19.00 -21.40 15.23
C ARG A 32 -17.61 -20.91 15.62
N LEU A 33 -17.23 -19.78 15.03
CA LEU A 33 -16.12 -18.96 15.48
C LEU A 33 -16.70 -17.79 16.27
N VAL A 34 -16.20 -17.55 17.48
CA VAL A 34 -16.75 -16.49 18.32
C VAL A 34 -15.67 -15.63 18.94
N TYR A 35 -15.99 -14.35 19.11
CA TYR A 35 -15.26 -13.37 19.90
C TYR A 35 -16.01 -13.16 21.22
N ARG A 36 -15.32 -13.40 22.34
CA ARG A 36 -15.93 -13.49 23.68
C ARG A 36 -15.02 -12.95 24.79
N THR A 37 -15.60 -12.76 25.97
CA THR A 37 -14.91 -12.25 27.16
C THR A 37 -14.50 -13.35 28.14
N SER A 38 -13.48 -13.08 28.94
CA SER A 38 -13.16 -13.83 30.16
C SER A 38 -12.93 -12.84 31.31
N PRO A 39 -13.37 -13.14 32.54
CA PRO A 39 -14.28 -14.23 32.94
C PRO A 39 -15.72 -14.03 32.38
N GLY A 40 -16.58 -15.03 32.57
CA GLY A 40 -18.00 -14.98 32.20
C GLY A 40 -18.37 -15.50 30.80
N GLU A 41 -17.39 -15.77 29.93
CA GLU A 41 -17.55 -16.43 28.62
C GLU A 41 -18.63 -15.83 27.69
N LYS A 42 -19.00 -14.56 27.91
CA LYS A 42 -20.05 -13.90 27.13
C LYS A 42 -19.62 -13.78 25.67
N ILE A 43 -20.38 -14.41 24.77
CA ILE A 43 -20.22 -14.26 23.34
C ILE A 43 -20.71 -12.86 22.93
N LEU A 44 -19.84 -12.09 22.31
CA LEU A 44 -20.14 -10.73 21.84
C LEU A 44 -20.36 -10.67 20.33
N LEU A 45 -19.72 -11.57 19.59
CA LEU A 45 -19.84 -11.68 18.15
C LEU A 45 -19.60 -13.14 17.75
N GLU A 46 -20.44 -13.66 16.86
CA GLU A 46 -20.42 -15.06 16.42
C GLU A 46 -20.50 -15.10 14.90
N ALA A 47 -19.65 -15.90 14.27
CA ALA A 47 -19.73 -16.28 12.87
C ALA A 47 -20.04 -17.77 12.77
N ASN A 48 -21.10 -18.10 12.05
CA ASN A 48 -21.55 -19.46 11.80
C ASN A 48 -22.18 -19.56 10.39
N SER A 49 -22.61 -20.75 10.00
CA SER A 49 -23.53 -20.96 8.89
C SER A 49 -24.38 -22.18 9.18
N THR A 50 -25.69 -22.00 9.32
CA THR A 50 -26.64 -23.08 9.60
C THR A 50 -27.06 -23.86 8.37
N ASN A 51 -26.60 -23.45 7.18
CA ASN A 51 -26.99 -24.06 5.91
C ASN A 51 -25.93 -25.03 5.37
N ILE A 52 -24.89 -25.33 6.16
CA ILE A 52 -23.85 -26.28 5.77
C ILE A 52 -24.45 -27.68 5.80
N THR A 53 -24.30 -28.41 4.71
CA THR A 53 -24.75 -29.80 4.57
C THR A 53 -23.59 -30.72 4.27
N THR A 54 -23.83 -32.03 4.28
CA THR A 54 -22.81 -33.02 3.88
C THR A 54 -22.31 -32.83 2.46
N ASP A 55 -23.13 -32.23 1.58
CA ASP A 55 -22.74 -31.93 0.20
C ASP A 55 -21.68 -30.82 0.12
N ASP A 56 -21.46 -30.07 1.20
CA ASP A 56 -20.45 -29.02 1.29
C ASP A 56 -19.12 -29.51 1.86
N VAL A 57 -19.04 -30.78 2.29
CA VAL A 57 -17.78 -31.39 2.73
C VAL A 57 -16.75 -31.35 1.59
N GLY A 58 -15.51 -30.98 1.93
CA GLY A 58 -14.45 -30.77 0.95
C GLY A 58 -14.51 -29.43 0.20
N LYS A 59 -15.59 -28.64 0.32
CA LYS A 59 -15.71 -27.30 -0.27
C LYS A 59 -15.28 -26.20 0.70
N GLU A 60 -14.89 -25.05 0.15
CA GLU A 60 -14.66 -23.84 0.92
C GLU A 60 -16.00 -23.11 1.13
N ILE A 61 -16.29 -22.77 2.39
CA ILE A 61 -17.52 -22.12 2.82
C ILE A 61 -17.17 -20.88 3.62
N THR A 62 -17.85 -19.78 3.37
CA THR A 62 -17.72 -18.57 4.18
C THR A 62 -18.73 -18.59 5.33
N ILE A 63 -18.25 -18.50 6.56
CA ILE A 63 -19.07 -18.22 7.75
C ILE A 63 -18.96 -16.76 8.12
N LYS A 64 -20.05 -16.16 8.58
CA LYS A 64 -20.05 -14.76 9.04
C LYS A 64 -21.15 -14.50 10.05
N GLY A 65 -20.98 -13.44 10.81
CA GLY A 65 -22.08 -12.86 11.59
C GLY A 65 -21.77 -11.44 12.02
N THR A 66 -22.83 -10.68 12.21
CA THR A 66 -22.79 -9.25 12.47
C THR A 66 -23.56 -8.97 13.75
N ALA A 67 -22.96 -8.21 14.66
CA ALA A 67 -23.61 -7.81 15.90
C ALA A 67 -23.13 -6.44 16.37
N ASN A 68 -23.97 -5.78 17.15
CA ASN A 68 -23.54 -4.65 17.95
C ASN A 68 -22.81 -5.17 19.20
N VAL A 69 -21.52 -4.88 19.31
CA VAL A 69 -20.67 -5.37 20.38
C VAL A 69 -20.83 -4.49 21.61
N ASN A 70 -21.51 -5.01 22.63
CA ASN A 70 -21.77 -4.31 23.89
C ASN A 70 -21.24 -5.07 25.11
N TYR A 71 -20.36 -4.43 25.85
CA TYR A 71 -19.82 -4.93 27.11
C TYR A 71 -19.50 -3.80 28.08
N GLN A 72 -19.35 -4.15 29.35
CA GLN A 72 -18.82 -3.30 30.42
C GLN A 72 -17.44 -3.84 30.82
N ILE A 73 -16.53 -2.98 31.24
CA ILE A 73 -15.15 -3.36 31.58
C ILE A 73 -15.04 -3.94 33.00
N THR A 74 -16.10 -3.82 33.81
CA THR A 74 -16.13 -4.35 35.18
C THR A 74 -15.89 -5.86 35.20
N ASN A 75 -14.82 -6.31 35.86
CA ASN A 75 -14.40 -7.71 35.97
C ASN A 75 -14.12 -8.39 34.62
N LEU A 76 -13.48 -7.66 33.71
CA LEU A 76 -13.06 -8.16 32.40
C LEU A 76 -11.53 -8.30 32.32
N ASP A 77 -11.05 -9.54 32.17
CA ASP A 77 -9.61 -9.84 32.11
C ASP A 77 -9.08 -9.78 30.68
N ARG A 78 -9.83 -10.34 29.72
CA ARG A 78 -9.42 -10.41 28.31
C ARG A 78 -10.56 -10.63 27.34
N PHE A 79 -10.31 -10.28 26.09
CA PHE A 79 -11.04 -10.74 24.94
C PHE A 79 -10.28 -11.85 24.25
N TYR A 80 -11.01 -12.83 23.73
CA TYR A 80 -10.40 -13.91 22.97
C TYR A 80 -11.38 -14.48 21.95
N MET A 81 -10.79 -15.02 20.88
CA MET A 81 -11.50 -15.88 19.95
C MET A 81 -11.34 -17.35 20.31
N SER A 82 -12.42 -18.11 20.08
CA SER A 82 -12.42 -19.56 20.18
C SER A 82 -13.36 -20.17 19.16
N ILE A 83 -13.07 -21.41 18.82
CA ILE A 83 -13.88 -22.24 17.94
C ILE A 83 -14.61 -23.24 18.84
N SER A 84 -15.91 -23.39 18.64
CA SER A 84 -16.70 -24.42 19.31
C SER A 84 -17.87 -24.84 18.45
N PHE A 85 -18.60 -25.84 18.92
CA PHE A 85 -19.88 -26.24 18.36
C PHE A 85 -21.01 -25.76 19.26
N VAL A 86 -22.15 -25.39 18.65
CA VAL A 86 -23.39 -25.11 19.38
C VAL A 86 -23.78 -26.37 20.19
N ASP A 87 -24.34 -26.18 21.37
CA ASP A 87 -24.77 -27.23 22.30
C ASP A 87 -23.72 -28.29 22.70
N ARG A 88 -22.43 -28.02 22.42
CA ARG A 88 -21.31 -28.97 22.58
C ARG A 88 -21.46 -30.22 21.70
N ASP A 89 -22.14 -30.06 20.57
CA ASP A 89 -22.19 -31.08 19.53
C ASP A 89 -20.79 -31.39 18.98
N LYS A 90 -20.70 -32.50 18.24
CA LYS A 90 -19.42 -33.04 17.79
C LYS A 90 -19.46 -33.40 16.32
N ILE A 91 -18.29 -33.34 15.72
CA ILE A 91 -18.00 -33.91 14.41
C ILE A 91 -17.11 -35.13 14.57
N ASN A 92 -17.09 -35.98 13.55
CA ASN A 92 -16.08 -37.00 13.36
C ASN A 92 -15.30 -36.68 12.08
N GLY A 93 -14.06 -36.20 12.23
CA GLY A 93 -13.24 -35.70 11.13
C GLY A 93 -12.48 -34.42 11.51
N GLY A 94 -12.00 -33.71 10.50
CA GLY A 94 -11.20 -32.51 10.64
C GLY A 94 -11.75 -31.34 9.83
N PHE A 95 -11.26 -30.14 10.13
CA PHE A 95 -11.56 -28.95 9.34
C PHE A 95 -10.41 -27.96 9.41
N LYS A 96 -10.37 -27.06 8.41
CA LYS A 96 -9.49 -25.91 8.36
C LYS A 96 -10.32 -24.64 8.51
N LEU A 97 -9.83 -23.70 9.29
CA LEU A 97 -10.41 -22.37 9.47
C LEU A 97 -9.32 -21.33 9.21
N TYR A 98 -9.56 -20.43 8.26
CA TYR A 98 -8.59 -19.43 7.81
C TYR A 98 -9.31 -18.17 7.30
N ASP A 99 -8.53 -17.16 6.88
CA ASP A 99 -9.02 -15.83 6.48
C ASP A 99 -9.95 -15.19 7.54
N ILE A 100 -9.61 -15.39 8.81
CA ILE A 100 -10.38 -14.85 9.94
C ILE A 100 -10.24 -13.33 9.97
N LYS A 101 -11.38 -12.63 9.95
CA LYS A 101 -11.44 -11.17 9.90
C LYS A 101 -12.54 -10.63 10.81
N ILE A 102 -12.23 -9.57 11.55
CA ILE A 102 -13.20 -8.72 12.25
C ILE A 102 -13.09 -7.32 11.64
N GLU A 103 -14.22 -6.76 11.23
CA GLU A 103 -14.29 -5.40 10.67
C GLU A 103 -15.44 -4.60 11.29
N GLU A 104 -15.23 -3.28 11.49
CA GLU A 104 -16.29 -2.37 11.92
C GLU A 104 -17.27 -2.15 10.76
N GLY A 105 -18.56 -2.31 11.03
CA GLY A 105 -19.63 -2.22 10.04
C GLY A 105 -20.46 -3.50 9.91
N SER A 106 -21.50 -3.41 9.10
CA SER A 106 -22.49 -4.48 8.88
C SER A 106 -22.18 -5.40 7.69
N THR A 107 -21.13 -5.10 6.94
CA THR A 107 -20.79 -5.83 5.71
C THR A 107 -19.43 -6.47 5.88
N ALA A 108 -19.34 -7.78 5.60
CA ALA A 108 -18.07 -8.46 5.46
C ALA A 108 -17.46 -8.09 4.11
N THR A 109 -16.35 -7.36 4.09
CA THR A 109 -15.59 -7.11 2.86
C THR A 109 -14.62 -8.26 2.60
N PRO A 110 -14.24 -8.54 1.33
CA PRO A 110 -13.28 -9.60 1.03
C PRO A 110 -12.01 -9.50 1.90
N TYR A 111 -11.38 -10.65 2.19
CA TYR A 111 -10.11 -10.67 2.91
C TYR A 111 -9.04 -9.93 2.08
N GLN A 112 -8.50 -8.87 2.65
CA GLN A 112 -7.43 -8.08 2.05
C GLN A 112 -6.21 -8.18 2.97
N PRO A 113 -5.17 -8.95 2.60
CA PRO A 113 -3.98 -9.10 3.43
C PRO A 113 -3.17 -7.80 3.57
N ASN A 114 -3.43 -6.81 2.71
CA ASN A 114 -2.78 -5.51 2.73
C ASN A 114 -3.79 -4.45 3.17
N LEU A 115 -3.56 -3.84 4.35
CA LEU A 115 -4.38 -2.77 4.92
C LEU A 115 -4.19 -1.41 4.21
N LEU A 116 -3.39 -1.38 3.14
CA LEU A 116 -2.97 -0.18 2.44
C LEU A 116 -3.52 -0.23 1.01
N ASP A 117 -4.51 0.62 0.71
CA ASP A 117 -5.10 0.77 -0.62
C ASP A 117 -4.14 1.41 -1.65
N ALA A 118 -3.04 2.02 -1.17
CA ALA A 118 -2.01 2.68 -1.96
C ALA A 118 -0.62 2.49 -1.33
N PRO A 119 0.50 2.66 -2.07
CA PRO A 119 1.83 2.58 -1.50
C PRO A 119 2.07 3.75 -0.53
N TYR A 120 1.96 3.51 0.79
CA TYR A 120 2.33 4.47 1.82
C TYR A 120 3.84 4.44 2.06
N TYR A 121 4.43 5.61 2.30
CA TYR A 121 5.83 5.74 2.68
C TYR A 121 5.93 6.00 4.18
N LEU A 122 6.11 4.93 4.95
CA LEU A 122 6.34 4.99 6.39
C LEU A 122 7.84 5.14 6.65
N SER A 123 8.31 6.35 6.95
CA SER A 123 9.71 6.62 7.24
C SER A 123 9.89 7.62 8.37
N LYS A 124 10.95 7.44 9.17
CA LYS A 124 11.43 8.44 10.15
C LYS A 124 12.34 9.49 9.51
N VAL A 125 12.68 9.34 8.23
CA VAL A 125 13.51 10.29 7.48
C VAL A 125 12.62 11.44 7.03
N ALA A 126 13.02 12.66 7.38
CA ALA A 126 12.32 13.87 6.94
C ALA A 126 12.27 13.94 5.40
N LEU A 127 11.17 14.48 4.87
CA LEU A 127 11.06 14.74 3.43
C LEU A 127 12.17 15.70 2.99
N GLY A 128 12.85 15.35 1.90
CA GLY A 128 13.78 16.26 1.25
C GLY A 128 13.03 17.41 0.59
N GLU A 129 13.62 18.61 0.68
CA GLU A 129 13.13 19.78 -0.04
C GLU A 129 13.14 19.51 -1.55
N ASN A 130 12.04 19.83 -2.22
CA ASN A 130 12.01 19.80 -3.68
C ASN A 130 12.67 21.06 -4.25
N LEU A 131 13.82 20.88 -4.91
CA LEU A 131 14.58 21.91 -5.59
C LEU A 131 13.99 22.28 -6.95
N ILE A 132 13.04 21.52 -7.50
CA ILE A 132 12.27 21.97 -8.66
C ILE A 132 11.36 23.12 -8.22
N LYS A 133 11.42 24.26 -8.93
CA LYS A 133 10.61 25.42 -8.56
C LYS A 133 9.11 25.15 -8.78
N PRO A 134 8.22 25.54 -7.85
CA PRO A 134 6.79 25.23 -7.93
C PRO A 134 6.13 25.66 -9.25
N GLU A 135 6.51 26.81 -9.80
CA GLU A 135 5.98 27.33 -11.06
C GLU A 135 6.32 26.44 -12.28
N SER A 136 7.31 25.56 -12.18
CA SER A 136 7.70 24.62 -13.24
C SER A 136 7.02 23.25 -13.14
N GLN A 137 6.23 22.97 -12.09
CA GLN A 137 5.68 21.64 -11.76
C GLN A 137 4.46 21.20 -12.60
N GLN A 138 4.29 21.74 -13.80
CA GLN A 138 3.11 21.42 -14.61
C GLN A 138 3.21 20.00 -15.20
N PRO A 139 2.14 19.19 -15.10
CA PRO A 139 2.07 17.93 -15.82
C PRO A 139 2.20 18.15 -17.32
N VAL A 140 2.89 17.24 -18.00
CA VAL A 140 3.12 17.32 -19.44
C VAL A 140 2.84 15.98 -20.10
N THR A 141 2.28 16.03 -21.31
CA THR A 141 2.09 14.87 -22.19
C THR A 141 2.46 15.28 -23.61
N ASN A 142 3.46 14.63 -24.21
CA ASN A 142 3.86 14.83 -25.60
C ASN A 142 4.74 13.68 -26.09
N SER A 143 5.14 13.71 -27.37
CA SER A 143 6.05 12.74 -27.98
C SER A 143 7.37 13.39 -28.43
N ASN A 144 7.73 14.53 -27.86
CA ASN A 144 8.94 15.26 -28.24
C ASN A 144 10.18 14.57 -27.66
N TYR A 145 11.33 14.71 -28.32
CA TYR A 145 12.61 14.25 -27.78
C TYR A 145 12.91 14.93 -26.43
N LEU A 146 12.83 16.27 -26.39
CA LEU A 146 12.78 17.05 -25.15
C LEU A 146 11.34 17.07 -24.66
N ILE A 147 11.08 16.45 -23.52
CA ILE A 147 9.73 16.34 -22.96
C ILE A 147 9.34 17.65 -22.28
N ASN A 148 10.22 18.16 -21.39
CA ASN A 148 10.02 19.42 -20.69
C ASN A 148 11.33 19.96 -20.07
N THR A 149 11.33 21.25 -19.76
CA THR A 149 12.38 21.96 -19.03
C THR A 149 11.82 22.49 -17.73
N TYR A 150 12.51 22.24 -16.62
CA TYR A 150 12.13 22.67 -15.29
C TYR A 150 13.16 23.65 -14.74
N ASN A 151 12.72 24.80 -14.21
CA ASN A 151 13.60 25.66 -13.43
C ASN A 151 13.84 25.04 -12.06
N ILE A 152 15.09 25.12 -11.58
CA ILE A 152 15.48 24.53 -10.30
C ILE A 152 16.06 25.58 -9.36
N LYS A 153 16.19 25.24 -8.09
CA LYS A 153 17.08 25.92 -7.15
C LYS A 153 18.53 25.53 -7.45
N PRO A 154 19.52 26.38 -7.17
CA PRO A 154 20.92 26.09 -7.48
C PRO A 154 21.40 24.78 -6.85
N MET A 155 22.22 24.05 -7.61
CA MET A 155 22.96 22.89 -7.17
C MET A 155 24.43 23.24 -6.98
N VAL A 156 25.07 22.57 -6.02
CA VAL A 156 26.46 22.80 -5.65
C VAL A 156 27.31 21.59 -6.03
N LYS A 157 28.46 21.85 -6.66
CA LYS A 157 29.45 20.84 -7.03
C LYS A 157 29.85 19.97 -5.83
N GLY A 158 30.01 18.67 -6.08
CA GLY A 158 30.43 17.67 -5.10
C GLY A 158 29.32 17.16 -4.18
N LYS A 159 28.16 17.82 -4.12
CA LYS A 159 27.02 17.34 -3.35
C LYS A 159 26.27 16.21 -4.07
N LYS A 160 25.61 15.34 -3.30
CA LYS A 160 24.74 14.30 -3.85
C LYS A 160 23.32 14.81 -4.01
N TYR A 161 22.68 14.44 -5.12
CA TYR A 161 21.31 14.76 -5.42
C TYR A 161 20.56 13.52 -5.88
N THR A 162 19.27 13.49 -5.60
CA THR A 162 18.36 12.46 -6.06
C THR A 162 17.23 13.12 -6.85
N ILE A 163 17.11 12.76 -8.13
CA ILE A 163 16.03 13.20 -9.01
C ILE A 163 15.03 12.06 -9.17
N THR A 164 13.74 12.36 -9.09
CA THR A 164 12.65 11.38 -9.18
C THR A 164 11.48 11.97 -9.95
N LEU A 165 10.84 11.21 -10.83
CA LEU A 165 9.60 11.61 -11.48
C LEU A 165 8.57 10.48 -11.51
N GLU A 166 7.30 10.85 -11.59
CA GLU A 166 6.21 9.95 -11.99
C GLU A 166 5.80 10.26 -13.42
N GLY A 167 5.81 9.24 -14.28
CA GLY A 167 5.59 9.40 -15.71
C GLY A 167 5.62 8.09 -16.47
N THR A 168 4.94 8.07 -17.63
CA THR A 168 4.93 6.94 -18.56
C THR A 168 5.83 7.24 -19.76
N LYS A 169 6.43 6.20 -20.33
CA LYS A 169 7.23 6.25 -21.56
C LYS A 169 7.09 4.92 -22.31
N PRO A 170 7.36 4.87 -23.62
CA PRO A 170 7.51 3.60 -24.33
C PRO A 170 8.60 2.72 -23.71
N ALA A 171 8.46 1.40 -23.82
CA ALA A 171 9.43 0.43 -23.29
C ALA A 171 10.83 0.58 -23.94
N THR A 172 10.88 1.10 -25.17
CA THR A 172 12.12 1.37 -25.92
C THR A 172 12.82 2.66 -25.51
N GLN A 173 12.20 3.48 -24.66
CA GLN A 173 12.70 4.79 -24.27
C GLN A 173 13.23 4.77 -22.82
N VAL A 174 14.09 5.72 -22.48
CA VAL A 174 14.49 6.04 -21.09
C VAL A 174 14.27 7.52 -20.81
N PHE A 175 14.01 7.88 -19.55
CA PHE A 175 14.04 9.28 -19.13
C PHE A 175 15.47 9.67 -18.76
N ARG A 176 15.98 10.72 -19.41
CA ARG A 176 17.35 11.20 -19.19
C ARG A 176 17.35 12.68 -18.80
N PRO A 177 17.90 13.04 -17.63
CA PRO A 177 18.04 14.43 -17.21
C PRO A 177 19.34 15.05 -17.72
N PHE A 178 19.24 16.29 -18.18
CA PHE A 178 20.37 17.17 -18.48
C PHE A 178 20.24 18.46 -17.68
N PHE A 179 21.23 18.77 -16.87
CA PHE A 179 21.29 19.98 -16.05
C PHE A 179 22.09 21.08 -16.76
N THR A 180 21.70 22.33 -16.59
CA THR A 180 22.50 23.46 -17.11
C THR A 180 23.63 23.79 -16.14
N ARG A 181 24.88 23.65 -16.58
CA ARG A 181 26.09 23.98 -15.79
C ARG A 181 26.26 25.49 -15.63
N ALA A 182 27.17 25.88 -14.73
CA ALA A 182 27.65 27.25 -14.58
C ALA A 182 28.05 27.92 -15.92
N THR A 183 28.64 27.17 -16.86
CA THR A 183 29.06 27.66 -18.18
C THR A 183 27.92 27.81 -19.19
N GLY A 184 26.71 27.35 -18.87
CA GLY A 184 25.54 27.36 -19.76
C GLY A 184 25.35 26.08 -20.57
N ASP A 185 26.32 25.16 -20.56
CA ASP A 185 26.23 23.89 -21.30
C ASP A 185 25.39 22.84 -20.56
N ALA A 186 24.82 21.91 -21.33
CA ALA A 186 24.05 20.79 -20.80
C ALA A 186 24.97 19.71 -20.19
N TRP A 187 24.54 19.15 -19.07
CA TRP A 187 25.26 18.14 -18.30
C TRP A 187 24.37 16.94 -18.00
N GLU A 188 24.68 15.84 -18.65
CA GLU A 188 24.01 14.56 -18.44
C GLU A 188 24.39 13.94 -17.09
N VAL A 189 23.38 13.41 -16.38
CA VAL A 189 23.57 12.58 -15.18
C VAL A 189 23.21 11.11 -15.42
N GLY A 190 22.81 10.77 -16.64
CA GLY A 190 22.44 9.45 -17.16
C GLY A 190 21.00 9.04 -16.83
N ASP A 191 20.64 7.81 -17.17
CA ASP A 191 19.23 7.37 -17.20
C ASP A 191 18.61 7.15 -15.82
N LEU A 192 17.36 7.59 -15.68
CA LEU A 192 16.53 7.25 -14.54
C LEU A 192 16.15 5.77 -14.57
N GLN A 193 16.21 5.13 -13.40
CA GLN A 193 15.88 3.71 -13.22
C GLN A 193 14.51 3.56 -12.56
N PRO A 194 13.77 2.48 -12.81
CA PRO A 194 12.50 2.23 -12.13
C PRO A 194 12.71 2.15 -10.62
N VAL A 195 11.78 2.73 -9.85
CA VAL A 195 11.78 2.61 -8.39
C VAL A 195 11.05 1.34 -8.00
N GLU A 196 11.72 0.47 -7.24
CA GLU A 196 11.15 -0.80 -6.78
C GLU A 196 9.83 -0.56 -6.01
N GLY A 197 8.80 -1.34 -6.35
CA GLY A 197 7.49 -1.27 -5.73
C GLY A 197 6.60 -0.08 -6.16
N LEU A 198 7.08 0.81 -7.05
CA LEU A 198 6.28 1.95 -7.55
C LEU A 198 6.14 1.93 -9.07
N THR A 199 4.90 1.79 -9.54
CA THR A 199 4.58 1.85 -10.97
C THR A 199 4.78 3.27 -11.52
N ASN A 200 5.41 3.37 -12.70
CA ASN A 200 5.65 4.63 -13.40
C ASN A 200 6.48 5.66 -12.62
N VAL A 201 7.26 5.23 -11.62
CA VAL A 201 8.18 6.12 -10.89
C VAL A 201 9.61 5.77 -11.26
N TRP A 202 10.38 6.81 -11.60
CA TRP A 202 11.75 6.69 -12.08
C TRP A 202 12.67 7.60 -11.27
N SER A 203 13.84 7.11 -10.88
CA SER A 203 14.75 7.86 -10.02
C SER A 203 16.22 7.65 -10.37
N LYS A 204 17.05 8.61 -9.97
CA LYS A 204 18.51 8.49 -10.01
C LYS A 204 19.15 9.33 -8.92
N THR A 205 20.14 8.76 -8.25
CA THR A 205 21.06 9.48 -7.38
C THR A 205 22.39 9.71 -8.10
N PHE A 206 22.91 10.92 -8.02
CA PHE A 206 24.18 11.30 -8.65
C PHE A 206 24.94 12.29 -7.77
N THR A 207 26.25 12.42 -8.01
CA THR A 207 27.08 13.48 -7.39
C THR A 207 27.24 14.60 -8.40
N ALA A 208 27.04 15.85 -7.97
CA ALA A 208 27.14 16.98 -8.87
C ALA A 208 28.57 17.20 -9.34
N ALA A 209 28.79 17.04 -10.65
CA ALA A 209 30.12 17.20 -11.24
C ALA A 209 30.52 18.68 -11.34
N ASP A 210 29.53 19.58 -11.35
CA ASP A 210 29.70 21.02 -11.46
C ASP A 210 28.57 21.76 -10.71
N ASP A 211 28.77 23.07 -10.51
CA ASP A 211 27.71 23.97 -10.05
C ASP A 211 26.69 24.18 -11.17
N SER A 212 25.41 24.34 -10.82
CA SER A 212 24.38 24.71 -11.79
C SER A 212 24.53 26.17 -12.24
N HIS A 213 23.91 26.53 -13.36
CA HIS A 213 23.91 27.92 -13.87
C HIS A 213 23.54 28.95 -12.78
N PRO A 214 24.31 30.05 -12.60
CA PRO A 214 24.19 30.91 -11.43
C PRO A 214 22.87 31.70 -11.35
N THR A 215 22.23 31.97 -12.49
CA THR A 215 21.02 32.82 -12.55
C THR A 215 19.80 32.11 -13.14
N THR A 216 20.02 31.06 -13.93
CA THR A 216 18.97 30.31 -14.64
C THR A 216 19.23 28.80 -14.59
N PRO A 217 19.39 28.21 -13.41
CA PRO A 217 19.63 26.77 -13.30
C PRO A 217 18.35 26.00 -13.71
N GLN A 218 18.53 25.01 -14.57
CA GLN A 218 17.45 24.22 -15.16
C GLN A 218 17.82 22.74 -15.24
N VAL A 219 16.79 21.90 -15.34
CA VAL A 219 16.90 20.51 -15.76
C VAL A 219 15.96 20.24 -16.92
N GLN A 220 16.49 19.63 -17.97
CA GLN A 220 15.77 19.20 -19.16
C GLN A 220 15.57 17.68 -19.08
N ILE A 221 14.34 17.21 -19.28
CA ILE A 221 14.02 15.78 -19.29
C ILE A 221 13.78 15.34 -20.73
N TYR A 222 14.60 14.41 -21.21
CA TYR A 222 14.48 13.82 -22.54
C TYR A 222 13.94 12.40 -22.47
N GLN A 223 13.25 11.98 -23.52
CA GLN A 223 13.11 10.56 -23.85
C GLN A 223 14.23 10.16 -24.80
N VAL A 224 14.95 9.08 -24.53
CA VAL A 224 16.08 8.62 -25.37
C VAL A 224 15.85 7.17 -25.79
N PRO A 225 16.11 6.79 -27.06
CA PRO A 225 16.73 7.58 -28.14
C PRO A 225 15.76 8.44 -28.98
N SER A 226 16.28 9.50 -29.58
CA SER A 226 15.54 10.46 -30.43
C SER A 226 14.96 9.85 -31.73
N THR A 227 15.47 8.71 -32.17
CA THR A 227 15.06 8.02 -33.40
C THR A 227 13.77 7.22 -33.27
N SER A 228 13.28 6.99 -32.05
CA SER A 228 12.09 6.17 -31.79
C SER A 228 11.20 6.76 -30.70
N VAL A 229 11.09 8.09 -30.69
CA VAL A 229 10.25 8.82 -29.74
C VAL A 229 8.80 8.32 -29.76
N GLY A 230 8.15 8.34 -28.61
CA GLY A 230 6.74 8.01 -28.46
C GLY A 230 6.10 8.83 -27.36
N GLN A 231 4.82 8.55 -27.08
CA GLN A 231 4.08 9.33 -26.09
C GLN A 231 4.67 9.13 -24.70
N CYS A 232 5.08 10.23 -24.08
CA CYS A 232 5.53 10.30 -22.69
C CYS A 232 4.60 11.18 -21.87
N THR A 233 4.47 10.84 -20.58
CA THR A 233 3.86 11.71 -19.57
C THR A 233 4.86 11.99 -18.47
N ILE A 234 4.83 13.19 -17.90
CA ILE A 234 5.44 13.49 -16.60
C ILE A 234 4.37 14.19 -15.78
N LYS A 235 3.97 13.56 -14.67
CA LYS A 235 2.96 14.08 -13.75
C LYS A 235 3.58 15.03 -12.73
N TRP A 236 4.78 14.70 -12.25
CA TRP A 236 5.57 15.53 -11.36
C TRP A 236 7.05 15.17 -11.46
N LEU A 237 7.92 16.12 -11.08
CA LEU A 237 9.37 15.93 -10.96
C LEU A 237 9.82 16.41 -9.58
N LYS A 238 10.70 15.67 -8.91
CA LYS A 238 11.29 16.05 -7.63
C LYS A 238 12.81 15.97 -7.75
N LEU A 239 13.50 17.00 -7.29
CA LEU A 239 14.96 17.02 -7.16
C LEU A 239 15.28 17.34 -5.71
N GLU A 240 16.08 16.52 -5.05
CA GLU A 240 16.37 16.65 -3.62
C GLU A 240 17.88 16.56 -3.40
N GLU A 241 18.41 17.33 -2.45
CA GLU A 241 19.77 17.11 -1.95
C GLU A 241 19.77 15.84 -1.07
N GLY A 242 20.71 14.93 -1.33
CA GLY A 242 20.86 13.66 -0.61
C GLY A 242 20.84 12.43 -1.51
N ASN A 243 21.02 11.27 -0.89
CA ASN A 243 21.09 9.95 -1.53
C ASN A 243 19.83 9.10 -1.37
N THR A 244 18.80 9.66 -0.73
CA THR A 244 17.54 8.96 -0.45
C THR A 244 16.40 9.74 -1.07
N ARG A 245 15.70 9.11 -2.02
CA ARG A 245 14.46 9.62 -2.58
C ARG A 245 13.40 9.69 -1.48
N THR A 246 12.67 10.80 -1.40
CA THR A 246 11.45 10.86 -0.57
C THR A 246 10.21 11.06 -1.45
N PRO A 247 9.01 10.71 -0.97
CA PRO A 247 7.79 10.92 -1.73
C PRO A 247 7.58 12.39 -2.10
N ASN A 248 6.88 12.62 -3.21
CA ASN A 248 6.45 13.96 -3.61
C ASN A 248 5.06 14.26 -3.03
N ILE A 249 4.99 14.38 -1.70
CA ILE A 249 3.79 14.75 -0.94
C ILE A 249 4.09 15.96 -0.06
N SER A 250 3.10 16.80 0.20
CA SER A 250 3.24 17.98 1.06
C SER A 250 3.10 17.67 2.54
N GLU A 251 2.39 16.59 2.89
CA GLU A 251 2.03 16.26 4.27
C GLU A 251 2.15 14.75 4.52
N TYR A 252 2.56 14.39 5.74
CA TYR A 252 2.48 13.03 6.26
C TYR A 252 0.99 12.70 6.46
N LYS A 253 0.47 11.68 5.78
CA LYS A 253 -0.83 11.11 6.11
C LYS A 253 -0.64 9.83 6.91
#